data_AF-D0NAK0-F1
#
_entry.id   AF-D0NAK0-F1
#
_cell.length_a   1.000
_cell.length_b   1.000
_cell.length_c   1.000
_cell.angle_alpha   90.00
_cell.angle_beta   90.00
_cell.angle_gamma   90.00
#
_symmetry.space_group_name_H-M   'P 1'
#
loop_
_entity.id
_entity.type
_entity.pdbx_description
1 polymer ?
#
loop_
_entity_poly.entity_id
_entity_poly.type
_entity_poly.pdbx_seq_one_letter_code
_entity_poly.pdbx_strand_id
1 'polypeptide(L)'
;MELYECEDAVQVALQQRRPQHIFLAQQHREGKSAVPAIDFVCLDCRDDGPEGNARAFFSAPPPTVVFCANRLHSVREVEETMVHELIHAYDFTVRKMDITKSDILACSEIRSARESECYQKAKLLETVLPDVEFFKKSARWLNSRCVREHAVRSTSSMFPAEAHDEVDKMFEQCYADLSPFKKE
;
A
#
# COMPACT_ATOMS: atom_id res chain seq x y z
N MET A 1 -0.08 19.03 6.25
CA MET A 1 -1.36 19.40 6.88
C MET A 1 -1.15 19.42 8.38
N GLU A 2 -1.99 20.10 9.15
CA GLU A 2 -1.93 20.07 10.61
C GLU A 2 -2.36 18.69 11.16
N LEU A 3 -2.01 18.35 12.40
CA LEU A 3 -2.31 17.04 13.00
C LEU A 3 -3.81 16.73 13.02
N TYR A 4 -4.65 17.67 13.45
CA TYR A 4 -6.10 17.45 13.49
C TYR A 4 -6.70 17.27 12.08
N GLU A 5 -6.15 17.93 11.07
CA GLU A 5 -6.58 17.76 9.67
C GLU A 5 -6.23 16.36 9.15
N CYS A 6 -5.07 15.83 9.57
CA CYS A 6 -4.68 14.46 9.29
C CYS A 6 -5.62 13.46 9.95
N GLU A 7 -5.97 13.66 11.22
CA GLU A 7 -6.90 12.79 11.96
C GLU A 7 -8.28 12.76 11.29
N ASP A 8 -8.82 13.92 10.94
CA ASP A 8 -10.09 14.04 10.20
C ASP A 8 -10.00 13.36 8.83
N ALA A 9 -8.91 13.57 8.09
CA ALA A 9 -8.68 12.96 6.78
C ALA A 9 -8.56 11.43 6.87
N VAL A 10 -7.95 10.89 7.93
CA VAL A 10 -7.88 9.45 8.21
C VAL A 10 -9.29 8.88 8.41
N GLN A 11 -10.14 9.55 9.18
CA GLN A 11 -11.53 9.11 9.35
C GLN A 11 -12.31 9.12 8.04
N VAL A 12 -12.13 10.16 7.22
CA VAL A 12 -12.76 10.26 5.90
C VAL A 12 -12.24 9.16 4.94
N ALA A 13 -10.94 8.89 4.96
CA ALA A 13 -10.32 7.85 4.14
C ALA A 13 -10.82 6.44 4.52
N LEU A 14 -10.98 6.14 5.81
CA LEU A 14 -11.52 4.87 6.29
C LEU A 14 -12.96 4.60 5.86
N GLN A 15 -13.72 5.64 5.53
CA GLN A 15 -15.08 5.53 5.00
C GLN A 15 -15.09 5.32 3.47
N GLN A 16 -13.96 5.48 2.78
CA GLN A 16 -13.87 5.21 1.36
C GLN A 16 -13.87 3.72 1.08
N ARG A 17 -14.49 3.32 -0.05
CA ARG A 17 -14.74 1.91 -0.38
C ARG A 17 -13.49 1.03 -0.28
N ARG A 18 -12.34 1.51 -0.80
CA ARG A 18 -11.12 0.70 -0.92
C ARG A 18 -10.39 0.52 0.43
N PRO A 19 -10.05 1.59 1.18
CA PRO A 19 -9.53 1.45 2.54
C PRO A 19 -10.44 0.61 3.44
N GLN A 20 -11.74 0.89 3.41
CA GLN A 20 -12.72 0.16 4.24
C GLN A 20 -12.72 -1.35 3.94
N HIS A 21 -12.65 -1.73 2.66
CA HIS A 21 -12.60 -3.14 2.27
C HIS A 21 -11.36 -3.84 2.86
N ILE A 22 -10.18 -3.25 2.73
CA ILE A 22 -8.93 -3.84 3.25
C ILE A 22 -9.01 -3.94 4.78
N PHE A 23 -9.45 -2.87 5.44
CA PHE A 23 -9.61 -2.84 6.89
C PHE A 23 -10.53 -3.95 7.41
N LEU A 24 -11.70 -4.13 6.79
CA LEU A 24 -12.63 -5.19 7.16
C LEU A 24 -12.07 -6.59 6.85
N ALA A 25 -11.35 -6.76 5.74
CA ALA A 25 -10.73 -8.02 5.38
C ALA A 25 -9.67 -8.50 6.41
N GLN A 26 -9.11 -7.58 7.20
CA GLN A 26 -8.22 -7.90 8.31
C GLN A 26 -8.97 -8.39 9.54
N GLN A 27 -10.21 -7.92 9.76
CA GLN A 27 -11.03 -8.29 10.92
C GLN A 27 -11.75 -9.64 10.76
N HIS A 28 -12.05 -10.08 9.53
CA HIS A 28 -12.95 -11.20 9.25
C HIS A 28 -12.34 -12.61 9.30
N ARG A 29 -11.20 -12.85 9.96
CA ARG A 29 -10.63 -14.20 10.00
C ARG A 29 -11.28 -15.09 11.06
N GLU A 30 -11.99 -16.11 10.59
CA GLU A 30 -12.66 -17.17 11.36
C GLU A 30 -11.73 -17.84 12.38
N GLY A 31 -12.17 -17.89 13.64
CA GLY A 31 -11.61 -18.76 14.67
C GLY A 31 -10.85 -18.07 15.80
N LYS A 32 -11.59 -17.67 16.85
CA LYS A 32 -11.16 -17.58 18.27
C LYS A 32 -9.83 -16.89 18.64
N SER A 33 -9.27 -16.05 17.78
CA SER A 33 -8.18 -15.17 18.18
C SER A 33 -8.50 -13.76 17.71
N ALA A 34 -8.63 -12.82 18.64
CA ALA A 34 -8.79 -11.41 18.31
C ALA A 34 -7.61 -11.00 17.42
N VAL A 35 -7.86 -10.73 16.13
CA VAL A 35 -6.87 -10.05 15.29
C VAL A 35 -6.62 -8.69 15.96
N PRO A 36 -5.36 -8.25 16.14
CA PRO A 36 -5.11 -6.95 16.73
C PRO A 36 -5.85 -5.88 15.92
N ALA A 37 -6.60 -5.01 16.61
CA ALA A 37 -7.11 -3.80 15.99
C ALA A 37 -5.92 -3.04 15.38
N ILE A 38 -6.07 -2.56 14.15
CA ILE A 38 -5.06 -1.68 13.55
C ILE A 38 -5.34 -0.28 14.08
N ASP A 39 -4.33 0.29 14.71
CA ASP A 39 -4.37 1.67 15.17
C ASP A 39 -3.93 2.62 14.05
N PHE A 40 -4.45 3.83 14.06
CA PHE A 40 -4.07 4.90 13.13
C PHE A 40 -3.58 6.09 13.93
N VAL A 41 -2.39 6.60 13.60
CA VAL A 41 -1.76 7.71 14.32
C VAL A 41 -1.27 8.74 13.33
N CYS A 42 -1.57 10.02 13.59
CA CYS A 42 -0.97 11.15 12.88
C CYS A 42 0.13 11.77 13.76
N LEU A 43 1.29 12.04 13.17
CA LEU A 43 2.39 12.73 13.85
C LEU A 43 3.19 13.61 12.88
N ASP A 44 3.98 14.52 13.43
CA ASP A 44 4.96 15.28 12.66
C ASP A 44 6.25 14.45 12.54
N CYS A 45 6.47 13.87 11.37
CA CYS A 45 7.61 13.01 11.12
C CYS A 45 8.89 13.81 10.93
N ARG A 46 9.99 13.25 11.41
CA ARG A 46 11.34 13.76 11.17
C ARG A 46 11.99 13.03 9.99
N ASP A 47 12.97 13.67 9.36
CA ASP A 47 13.69 13.09 8.22
C ASP A 47 14.78 12.08 8.67
N ASP A 48 15.10 12.07 9.96
CA ASP A 48 15.97 11.09 10.61
C ASP A 48 15.15 10.04 11.37
N GLY A 49 15.56 8.78 11.28
CA GLY A 49 14.92 7.67 11.99
C GLY A 49 14.13 6.72 11.09
N PRO A 50 13.27 5.86 11.66
CA PRO A 50 12.48 4.88 10.92
C PRO A 50 11.47 5.53 9.96
N GLU A 51 11.07 6.79 10.20
CA GLU A 51 10.14 7.52 9.34
C GLU A 51 10.78 7.93 8.00
N GLY A 52 12.11 8.10 7.97
CA GLY A 52 12.87 8.52 6.80
C GLY A 52 12.18 9.64 6.02
N ASN A 53 11.97 9.45 4.72
CA ASN A 53 11.20 10.36 3.86
C ASN A 53 9.77 9.86 3.57
N ALA A 54 9.26 8.90 4.34
CA ALA A 54 7.97 8.29 4.08
C ALA A 54 6.81 9.26 4.36
N ARG A 55 5.70 9.13 3.62
CA ARG A 55 4.46 9.88 3.89
C ARG A 55 3.62 9.22 4.98
N ALA A 56 3.75 7.90 5.10
CA ALA A 56 3.25 7.08 6.19
C ALA A 56 4.11 5.82 6.26
N PHE A 57 3.91 5.01 7.29
CA PHE A 57 4.50 3.68 7.38
C PHE A 57 3.68 2.78 8.30
N PHE A 58 3.71 1.48 8.03
CA PHE A 58 3.18 0.44 8.89
C PHE A 58 4.23 -0.02 9.91
N SER A 59 3.82 -0.14 11.17
CA SER A 59 4.65 -0.62 12.28
C SER A 59 3.92 -1.70 13.07
N ALA A 60 4.67 -2.67 13.62
CA ALA A 60 4.15 -3.71 14.51
C ALA A 60 5.25 -4.29 15.42
N PRO A 61 4.95 -4.75 16.65
CA PRO A 61 3.64 -4.76 17.36
C PRO A 61 3.43 -3.58 18.34
N PRO A 62 2.17 -3.11 18.57
CA PRO A 62 0.92 -3.53 17.92
C PRO A 62 0.84 -3.04 16.46
N PRO A 63 0.02 -3.65 15.59
CA PRO A 63 -0.20 -3.16 14.22
C PRO A 63 -0.73 -1.72 14.21
N THR A 64 0.05 -0.81 13.64
CA THR A 64 -0.26 0.61 13.60
C THR A 64 0.13 1.19 12.25
N VAL A 65 -0.76 1.97 11.65
CA VAL A 65 -0.47 2.80 10.48
C VAL A 65 -0.20 4.22 10.97
N VAL A 66 1.00 4.71 10.71
CA VAL A 66 1.46 6.04 11.13
C VAL A 66 1.50 6.96 9.92
N PHE A 67 0.79 8.09 9.98
CA PHE A 67 0.78 9.12 8.94
C PHE A 67 1.65 10.31 9.34
N CYS A 68 2.51 10.75 8.43
CA CYS A 68 3.31 11.95 8.58
C CYS A 68 2.49 13.17 8.15
N ALA A 69 1.78 13.81 9.09
CA ALA A 69 0.87 14.92 8.81
C ALA A 69 1.56 16.07 8.06
N ASN A 70 2.80 16.39 8.47
CA ASN A 70 3.65 17.40 7.85
C ASN A 70 4.06 17.09 6.38
N ARG A 71 3.85 15.87 5.89
CA ARG A 71 4.20 15.41 4.52
C ARG A 71 2.99 15.06 3.65
N LEU A 72 1.78 15.26 4.18
CA LEU A 72 0.53 15.01 3.47
C LEU A 72 -0.17 16.35 3.21
N HIS A 73 -0.70 16.52 2.00
CA HIS A 73 -1.24 17.80 1.55
C HIS A 73 -2.73 17.76 1.16
N SER A 74 -3.34 16.57 1.13
CA SER A 74 -4.77 16.45 0.83
C SER A 74 -5.38 15.16 1.39
N VAL A 75 -6.70 15.16 1.59
CA VAL A 75 -7.47 13.95 1.96
C VAL A 75 -7.25 12.82 0.97
N ARG A 76 -7.09 13.14 -0.32
CA ARG A 76 -6.79 12.15 -1.37
C ARG A 76 -5.43 11.49 -1.19
N GLU A 77 -4.41 12.25 -0.78
CA GLU A 77 -3.09 11.68 -0.46
C GLU A 77 -3.15 10.80 0.78
N VAL A 78 -3.95 11.17 1.78
CA VAL A 78 -4.20 10.33 2.96
C VAL A 78 -4.89 9.04 2.55
N GLU A 79 -5.91 9.08 1.70
CA GLU A 79 -6.59 7.88 1.18
C GLU A 79 -5.63 6.96 0.40
N GLU A 80 -4.87 7.50 -0.56
CA GLU A 80 -3.89 6.74 -1.35
C GLU A 80 -2.87 6.05 -0.43
N THR A 81 -2.28 6.83 0.48
CA THR A 81 -1.26 6.34 1.41
C THR A 81 -1.86 5.34 2.41
N MET A 82 -3.09 5.53 2.85
CA MET A 82 -3.80 4.57 3.70
C MET A 82 -4.00 3.23 3.01
N VAL A 83 -4.35 3.22 1.72
CA VAL A 83 -4.45 1.96 0.96
C VAL A 83 -3.10 1.25 0.92
N HIS A 84 -2.01 1.99 0.68
CA HIS A 84 -0.65 1.46 0.67
C HIS A 84 -0.32 0.75 2.00
N GLU A 85 -0.45 1.46 3.13
CA GLU A 85 -0.10 0.92 4.43
C GLU A 85 -1.05 -0.18 4.92
N LEU A 86 -2.34 -0.13 4.53
CA LEU A 86 -3.29 -1.20 4.84
C LEU A 86 -2.95 -2.51 4.12
N ILE A 87 -2.33 -2.46 2.93
CA ILE A 87 -1.82 -3.68 2.28
C ILE A 87 -0.66 -4.28 3.09
N HIS A 88 0.30 -3.48 3.55
CA HIS A 88 1.36 -3.96 4.46
C HIS A 88 0.77 -4.56 5.74
N ALA A 89 -0.20 -3.89 6.34
CA ALA A 89 -0.90 -4.39 7.50
C ALA A 89 -1.62 -5.71 7.21
N TYR A 90 -2.26 -5.87 6.05
CA TYR A 90 -2.93 -7.12 5.65
C TYR A 90 -1.93 -8.26 5.47
N ASP A 91 -0.79 -7.96 4.88
CA ASP A 91 0.28 -8.93 4.63
C ASP A 91 0.88 -9.44 5.93
N PHE A 92 1.15 -8.53 6.85
CA PHE A 92 1.64 -8.88 8.17
C PHE A 92 0.58 -9.64 9.00
N THR A 93 -0.63 -9.08 9.13
CA THR A 93 -1.65 -9.59 10.06
C THR A 93 -2.37 -10.84 9.54
N VAL A 94 -2.74 -10.87 8.26
CA VAL A 94 -3.54 -11.94 7.66
C VAL A 94 -2.64 -12.96 6.98
N ARG A 95 -1.70 -12.52 6.14
CA ARG A 95 -0.81 -13.42 5.39
C ARG A 95 0.37 -13.93 6.22
N LYS A 96 0.63 -13.34 7.39
CA LYS A 96 1.76 -13.68 8.27
C LYS A 96 3.11 -13.54 7.54
N MET A 97 3.19 -12.54 6.66
CA MET A 97 4.41 -12.20 5.93
C MET A 97 5.40 -11.52 6.86
N ASP A 98 6.65 -12.00 6.82
CA ASP A 98 7.78 -11.41 7.54
C ASP A 98 8.46 -10.37 6.65
N ILE A 99 7.98 -9.12 6.74
CA ILE A 99 8.46 -7.98 5.95
C ILE A 99 9.87 -7.51 6.35
N THR A 100 10.54 -8.21 7.27
CA THR A 100 11.98 -8.00 7.55
C THR A 100 12.90 -8.70 6.55
N LYS A 101 12.33 -9.52 5.66
CA LYS A 101 13.04 -10.15 4.55
C LYS A 101 12.85 -9.35 3.27
N SER A 102 13.92 -9.17 2.51
CA SER A 102 13.95 -8.33 1.30
C SER A 102 12.95 -8.77 0.24
N ASP A 103 12.83 -10.08 -0.02
CA ASP A 103 11.89 -10.66 -0.99
C ASP A 103 10.43 -10.50 -0.56
N ILE A 104 10.15 -10.70 0.72
CA ILE A 104 8.80 -10.53 1.28
C ILE A 104 8.40 -9.05 1.33
N LEU A 105 9.32 -8.16 1.70
CA LEU A 105 9.07 -6.71 1.62
C LEU A 105 8.78 -6.31 0.18
N ALA A 106 9.65 -6.69 -0.77
CA ALA A 106 9.44 -6.40 -2.20
C ALA A 106 8.08 -6.87 -2.70
N CYS A 107 7.63 -8.06 -2.30
CA CYS A 107 6.31 -8.57 -2.63
C CYS A 107 5.17 -7.71 -2.06
N SER A 108 5.32 -7.25 -0.81
CA SER A 108 4.34 -6.37 -0.17
C SER A 108 4.31 -5.01 -0.86
N GLU A 109 5.47 -4.42 -1.18
CA GLU A 109 5.60 -3.17 -1.93
C GLU A 109 4.99 -3.23 -3.34
N ILE A 110 5.17 -4.33 -4.08
CA ILE A 110 4.50 -4.56 -5.37
C ILE A 110 2.98 -4.49 -5.22
N ARG A 111 2.44 -5.10 -4.17
CA ARG A 111 0.99 -5.14 -3.93
C ARG A 111 0.47 -3.79 -3.45
N SER A 112 1.16 -3.14 -2.51
CA SER A 112 0.83 -1.80 -2.04
C SER A 112 0.81 -0.81 -3.21
N ALA A 113 1.87 -0.78 -4.04
CA ALA A 113 1.98 0.12 -5.18
C ALA A 113 0.90 -0.09 -6.25
N ARG A 114 0.52 -1.34 -6.52
CA ARG A 114 -0.57 -1.66 -7.46
C ARG A 114 -1.91 -1.13 -6.97
N GLU A 115 -2.22 -1.33 -5.69
CA GLU A 115 -3.52 -1.00 -5.12
C GLU A 115 -3.67 0.48 -4.73
N SER A 116 -2.56 1.21 -4.59
CA SER A 116 -2.53 2.63 -4.23
C SER A 116 -1.99 3.53 -5.36
N GLU A 117 -0.69 3.85 -5.40
CA GLU A 117 -0.15 4.93 -6.26
C GLU A 117 -0.42 4.73 -7.76
N CYS A 118 -0.45 3.48 -8.22
CA CYS A 118 -0.64 3.14 -9.62
C CYS A 118 -2.10 2.83 -10.00
N TYR A 119 -2.99 2.69 -9.02
CA TYR A 119 -4.36 2.22 -9.22
C TYR A 119 -5.21 3.20 -10.03
N GLN A 120 -5.28 4.47 -9.63
CA GLN A 120 -6.20 5.43 -10.23
C GLN A 120 -5.84 5.72 -11.70
N LYS A 121 -4.54 5.78 -12.02
CA LYS A 121 -4.06 5.92 -13.40
C LYS A 121 -4.43 4.71 -14.25
N ALA A 122 -4.30 3.49 -13.72
CA ALA A 122 -4.76 2.29 -14.42
C ALA A 122 -6.26 2.32 -14.71
N LYS A 123 -7.09 2.62 -13.69
CA LYS A 123 -8.54 2.70 -13.88
C LYS A 123 -8.96 3.78 -14.89
N LEU A 124 -8.29 4.92 -14.88
CA LEU A 124 -8.54 5.96 -15.89
C LEU A 124 -8.20 5.47 -17.30
N LEU A 125 -7.05 4.81 -17.50
CA LEU A 125 -6.66 4.26 -18.79
C LEU A 125 -7.63 3.17 -19.26
N GLU A 126 -8.08 2.29 -18.36
CA GLU A 126 -9.10 1.28 -18.65
C GLU A 126 -10.43 1.89 -19.11
N THR A 127 -10.79 3.07 -18.57
CA THR A 127 -12.06 3.74 -18.90
C THR A 127 -11.98 4.56 -20.19
N VAL A 128 -10.83 5.20 -20.46
CA VAL A 128 -10.67 6.12 -21.60
C VAL A 128 -10.26 5.39 -22.88
N LEU A 129 -9.50 4.31 -22.77
CA LEU A 129 -9.02 3.59 -23.94
C LEU A 129 -10.11 2.67 -24.52
N PRO A 130 -10.19 2.55 -25.85
CA PRO A 130 -11.11 1.61 -26.49
C PRO A 130 -10.89 0.17 -25.97
N ASP A 131 -11.97 -0.60 -25.87
CA ASP A 131 -11.92 -2.03 -25.53
C ASP A 131 -11.37 -2.84 -26.71
N VAL A 132 -10.05 -2.73 -26.90
CA VAL A 132 -9.27 -3.45 -27.90
C VAL A 132 -8.03 -4.01 -27.22
N GLU A 133 -7.72 -5.26 -27.53
CA GLU A 133 -6.64 -6.04 -26.91
C GLU A 133 -5.28 -5.30 -26.88
N PHE A 134 -4.96 -4.56 -27.95
CA PHE A 134 -3.74 -3.76 -28.02
C PHE A 134 -3.68 -2.67 -26.93
N PHE A 135 -4.77 -1.92 -26.73
CA PHE A 135 -4.83 -0.86 -25.72
C PHE A 135 -4.86 -1.44 -24.31
N LYS A 136 -5.56 -2.56 -24.09
CA LYS A 136 -5.54 -3.31 -22.83
C LYS A 136 -4.12 -3.75 -22.47
N LYS A 137 -3.37 -4.32 -23.41
CA LYS A 137 -1.96 -4.69 -23.20
C LYS A 137 -1.09 -3.48 -22.87
N SER A 138 -1.30 -2.37 -23.58
CA SER A 138 -0.55 -1.12 -23.37
C SER A 138 -0.80 -0.52 -21.99
N ALA A 139 -2.07 -0.47 -21.55
CA ALA A 139 -2.45 0.01 -20.22
C ALA A 139 -1.87 -0.87 -19.11
N ARG A 140 -1.93 -2.21 -19.26
CA ARG A 140 -1.34 -3.16 -18.31
C ARG A 140 0.18 -3.03 -18.22
N TRP A 141 0.86 -2.79 -19.34
CA TRP A 141 2.29 -2.55 -19.36
C TRP A 141 2.66 -1.24 -18.65
N LEU A 142 1.91 -0.15 -18.90
CA LEU A 142 2.12 1.12 -18.20
C LEU A 142 1.90 0.99 -16.68
N ASN A 143 0.87 0.27 -16.25
CA ASN A 143 0.63 0.03 -14.83
C ASN A 143 1.74 -0.84 -14.21
N SER A 144 2.14 -1.93 -14.87
CA SER A 144 3.25 -2.79 -14.42
C SER A 144 4.54 -1.99 -14.22
N ARG A 145 4.86 -1.07 -15.15
CA ARG A 145 6.00 -0.17 -15.02
C ARG A 145 5.90 0.76 -13.82
N CYS A 146 4.74 1.40 -13.64
CA CYS A 146 4.49 2.24 -12.47
C CYS A 146 4.71 1.44 -11.17
N VAL A 147 4.13 0.24 -11.08
CA VAL A 147 4.22 -0.60 -9.88
C VAL A 147 5.66 -1.01 -9.61
N ARG A 148 6.41 -1.41 -10.64
CA ARG A 148 7.82 -1.77 -10.51
C ARG A 148 8.66 -0.60 -10.03
N GLU A 149 8.49 0.59 -10.62
CA GLU A 149 9.24 1.79 -10.23
C GLU A 149 8.97 2.18 -8.77
N HIS A 150 7.71 2.15 -8.33
CA HIS A 150 7.33 2.41 -6.94
C HIS A 150 7.87 1.33 -5.99
N ALA A 151 7.69 0.05 -6.32
CA ALA A 151 8.13 -1.04 -5.45
C ALA A 151 9.65 -1.08 -5.26
N VAL A 152 10.43 -0.82 -6.32
CA VAL A 152 11.90 -0.71 -6.20
C VAL A 152 12.25 0.45 -5.27
N ARG A 153 11.64 1.62 -5.47
CA ARG A 153 11.91 2.81 -4.65
C ARG A 153 11.62 2.56 -3.16
N SER A 154 10.48 1.97 -2.84
CA SER A 154 10.11 1.70 -1.46
C SER A 154 10.99 0.61 -0.83
N THR A 155 11.23 -0.50 -1.55
CA THR A 155 12.11 -1.58 -1.08
C THR A 155 13.54 -1.08 -0.83
N SER A 156 14.03 -0.17 -1.69
CA SER A 156 15.36 0.44 -1.56
C SER A 156 15.54 1.28 -0.30
N SER A 157 14.46 1.69 0.37
CA SER A 157 14.55 2.41 1.64
C SER A 157 15.13 1.54 2.76
N MET A 158 14.89 0.22 2.72
CA MET A 158 15.39 -0.75 3.70
C MET A 158 16.49 -1.66 3.13
N PHE A 159 16.37 -2.06 1.87
CA PHE A 159 17.27 -2.99 1.18
C PHE A 159 17.80 -2.36 -0.12
N PRO A 160 18.64 -1.31 -0.04
CA PRO A 160 19.08 -0.56 -1.22
C PRO A 160 19.87 -1.39 -2.23
N ALA A 161 20.59 -2.43 -1.79
CA ALA A 161 21.43 -3.25 -2.66
C ALA A 161 20.62 -4.33 -3.40
N GLU A 162 19.62 -4.91 -2.75
CA GLU A 162 18.86 -6.05 -3.25
C GLU A 162 17.52 -5.67 -3.90
N ALA A 163 17.04 -4.44 -3.70
CA ALA A 163 15.68 -4.02 -4.08
C ALA A 163 15.30 -4.32 -5.53
N HIS A 164 16.19 -4.07 -6.49
CA HIS A 164 15.88 -4.30 -7.89
C HIS A 164 15.70 -5.79 -8.19
N ASP A 165 16.64 -6.61 -7.72
CA ASP A 165 16.64 -8.06 -7.95
C ASP A 165 15.46 -8.75 -7.24
N GLU A 166 15.13 -8.32 -6.02
CA GLU A 166 14.01 -8.89 -5.28
C GLU A 166 12.66 -8.46 -5.85
N VAL A 167 12.51 -7.20 -6.28
CA VAL A 167 11.30 -6.77 -6.99
C VAL A 167 11.17 -7.53 -8.30
N ASP A 168 12.25 -7.70 -9.07
CA ASP A 168 12.28 -8.51 -10.29
C ASP A 168 11.79 -9.94 -10.05
N LYS A 169 12.38 -10.60 -9.06
CA LYS A 169 12.11 -11.98 -8.69
C LYS A 169 10.66 -12.18 -8.24
N MET A 170 10.11 -11.23 -7.48
CA MET A 170 8.78 -11.35 -6.88
C MET A 170 7.65 -10.78 -7.76
N PHE A 171 7.98 -10.04 -8.83
CA PHE A 171 7.04 -9.22 -9.59
C PHE A 171 5.81 -10.00 -10.06
N GLU A 172 6.01 -11.05 -10.86
CA GLU A 172 4.90 -11.77 -11.51
C GLU A 172 3.92 -12.37 -10.49
N GLN A 173 4.45 -13.01 -9.45
CA GLN A 173 3.62 -13.63 -8.42
C GLN A 173 2.83 -12.60 -7.62
N CYS A 174 3.50 -11.53 -7.15
CA CYS A 174 2.88 -10.57 -6.24
C CYS A 174 1.97 -9.58 -6.99
N TYR A 175 2.32 -9.20 -8.22
CA TYR A 175 1.50 -8.35 -9.06
C TYR A 175 0.19 -9.04 -9.48
N ALA A 176 0.19 -10.36 -9.68
CA ALA A 176 -1.01 -11.12 -10.01
C ALA A 176 -1.95 -11.38 -8.80
N ASP A 177 -1.43 -11.28 -7.57
CA ASP A 177 -2.19 -11.51 -6.34
C ASP A 177 -2.99 -10.28 -5.92
N LEU A 178 -4.29 -10.30 -6.21
CA LEU A 178 -5.23 -9.20 -5.96
C LEU A 178 -5.78 -9.16 -4.53
N SER A 179 -5.40 -10.09 -3.66
CA SER A 179 -5.91 -10.13 -2.28
C SER A 179 -5.59 -8.83 -1.52
N PRO A 180 -6.52 -8.30 -0.69
CA PRO A 180 -7.82 -8.86 -0.30
C PRO A 180 -8.96 -8.63 -1.30
N PHE A 181 -8.72 -7.88 -2.37
CA PHE A 181 -9.73 -7.64 -3.39
C PHE A 181 -9.98 -8.92 -4.22
N LYS A 182 -11.20 -9.04 -4.75
CA LYS A 182 -11.54 -10.09 -5.71
C LYS A 182 -11.21 -9.59 -7.12
N LYS A 183 -10.94 -10.51 -8.05
CA LYS A 183 -10.99 -10.17 -9.48
C LYS A 183 -12.39 -9.62 -9.77
N GLU A 184 -12.44 -8.37 -10.24
CA GLU A 184 -13.63 -7.79 -10.85
C GLU A 184 -13.97 -8.51 -12.16
#